data_AF-A0A0N4T9J5-F1
#
_entry.id   AF-A0A0N4T9J5-F1
#
_cell.length_a   1.000
_cell.length_b   1.000
_cell.length_c   1.000
_cell.angle_alpha   90.00
_cell.angle_beta   90.00
_cell.angle_gamma   90.00
#
_symmetry.space_group_name_H-M   'P 1'
#
loop_
_entity.id
_entity.type
_entity.pdbx_description
1 polymer ?
#
loop_
_entity_poly.entity_id
_entity_poly.type
_entity_poly.pdbx_seq_one_letter_code
_entity_poly.pdbx_strand_id
1 'polypeptide(L)'
;MQLAISNSIKADEELEAIEKQINQRKEIAQRLVGTQDDAICQICQKTKFADGIGHKCFYCQLRSCARCGGRTASRNKVSQI
;
A
#
# COMPACT_ATOMS: atom_id res chain seq x y z
N MET A 1 -11.00 -2.20 -38.33
CA MET A 1 -10.87 -0.78 -37.94
C MET A 1 -11.73 -0.42 -36.73
N GLN A 2 -13.04 -0.67 -36.74
CA GLN A 2 -13.94 -0.39 -35.59
C GLN A 2 -13.53 -1.08 -34.26
N LEU A 3 -13.08 -2.34 -34.29
CA LEU A 3 -12.58 -3.04 -33.09
C LEU A 3 -11.33 -2.42 -32.46
N ALA A 4 -10.42 -1.89 -33.28
CA ALA A 4 -9.21 -1.22 -32.78
C ALA A 4 -9.58 0.11 -32.09
N ILE A 5 -10.52 0.85 -32.68
CA ILE A 5 -11.04 2.10 -32.11
C ILE A 5 -11.75 1.80 -30.78
N SER A 6 -12.60 0.77 -30.71
CA SER A 6 -13.27 0.41 -29.46
C SER A 6 -12.31 -0.02 -28.35
N ASN A 7 -11.21 -0.70 -28.71
CA ASN A 7 -10.20 -1.10 -27.73
C ASN A 7 -9.37 0.09 -27.26
N SER A 8 -9.07 1.06 -28.14
CA SER A 8 -8.39 2.29 -27.77
C SER A 8 -9.22 3.10 -26.79
N ILE A 9 -10.52 3.30 -27.06
CA ILE A 9 -11.42 4.05 -26.17
C ILE A 9 -11.49 3.40 -24.79
N LYS A 10 -11.64 2.07 -24.73
CA LYS A 10 -11.63 1.34 -23.46
C LYS A 10 -10.31 1.49 -22.71
N ALA A 11 -9.18 1.46 -23.41
CA ALA A 11 -7.87 1.66 -22.81
C ALA A 11 -7.72 3.07 -22.23
N ASP A 12 -8.24 4.09 -22.93
CA ASP A 12 -8.24 5.47 -22.47
C ASP A 12 -9.13 5.66 -21.22
N GLU A 13 -10.32 5.05 -21.21
CA GLU A 13 -11.22 5.03 -20.04
C GLU A 13 -10.59 4.32 -18.83
N GLU A 14 -9.96 3.16 -19.05
CA GLU A 14 -9.24 2.42 -18.02
C GLU A 14 -8.06 3.22 -17.47
N LEU A 15 -7.32 3.92 -18.33
CA LEU A 15 -6.21 4.78 -17.94
C LEU A 15 -6.69 5.92 -17.04
N GLU A 16 -7.75 6.64 -17.45
CA GLU A 16 -8.31 7.74 -16.67
C GLU A 16 -8.80 7.24 -15.28
N ALA A 17 -9.41 6.06 -15.23
CA ALA A 17 -9.85 5.44 -13.98
C ALA A 17 -8.67 5.10 -13.05
N ILE A 18 -7.57 4.57 -13.59
CA ILE A 18 -6.36 4.24 -12.82
C ILE A 18 -5.71 5.53 -12.30
N GLU A 19 -5.58 6.57 -13.13
CA GLU A 19 -5.02 7.85 -12.72
C GLU A 19 -5.81 8.49 -11.58
N LYS A 20 -7.14 8.47 -11.66
CA LYS A 20 -8.02 8.93 -10.58
C LYS A 20 -7.77 8.15 -9.28
N GLN A 21 -7.65 6.82 -9.35
CA GLN A 21 -7.36 5.99 -8.16
C GLN A 21 -5.99 6.30 -7.56
N ILE A 22 -4.96 6.53 -8.39
CA ILE A 22 -3.62 6.90 -7.93
C ILE A 22 -3.66 8.25 -7.20
N ASN A 23 -4.32 9.25 -7.77
CA ASN A 23 -4.40 10.58 -7.17
C ASN A 23 -5.15 10.56 -5.84
N GLN A 24 -6.27 9.85 -5.75
CA GLN A 24 -7.00 9.66 -4.49
C GLN A 24 -6.12 9.03 -3.40
N ARG A 25 -5.32 8.00 -3.73
CA ARG A 25 -4.40 7.40 -2.76
C ARG A 25 -3.30 8.37 -2.32
N LYS A 26 -2.78 9.20 -3.23
CA LYS A 26 -1.79 10.22 -2.87
C LYS A 26 -2.36 11.26 -1.90
N GLU A 27 -3.58 11.72 -2.12
CA GLU A 27 -4.24 12.66 -1.21
C GLU A 27 -4.48 12.05 0.18
N ILE A 28 -4.94 10.79 0.23
CA ILE A 28 -5.12 10.07 1.50
C ILE A 28 -3.78 9.98 2.25
N ALA A 29 -2.72 9.58 1.55
CA ALA A 29 -1.37 9.52 2.13
C ALA A 29 -0.92 10.90 2.66
N GLN A 30 -1.11 11.98 1.89
CA GLN A 30 -0.75 13.34 2.30
C GLN A 30 -1.49 13.82 3.55
N ARG A 31 -2.78 13.49 3.70
CA ARG A 31 -3.54 13.84 4.92
C ARG A 31 -3.06 13.10 6.17
N LEU A 32 -2.33 12.01 5.99
CA LEU A 32 -1.77 11.20 7.07
C LEU A 32 -0.35 11.68 7.46
N VAL A 33 0.30 12.48 6.59
CA VAL A 33 1.61 13.10 6.88
C VAL A 33 1.46 14.12 8.01
N GLY A 34 2.12 13.87 9.13
CA GLY A 34 2.07 14.71 10.33
C GLY A 34 1.14 14.22 11.44
N THR A 35 0.28 13.23 11.16
CA THR A 35 -0.49 12.50 12.18
C THR A 35 0.11 11.12 12.39
N GLN A 36 1.28 11.04 13.03
CA GLN A 36 1.97 9.80 13.37
C GLN A 36 2.03 8.81 12.18
N ASP A 37 3.01 8.96 11.28
CA ASP A 37 3.24 8.12 10.09
C ASP A 37 3.34 6.60 10.38
N ASP A 38 3.37 6.22 11.66
CA ASP A 38 3.36 4.87 12.21
C ASP A 38 1.96 4.31 12.55
N ALA A 39 0.87 5.07 12.36
CA ALA A 39 -0.48 4.66 12.75
C ALA A 39 -1.30 3.98 11.65
N ILE A 40 -0.76 3.81 10.43
CA ILE A 40 -1.45 3.14 9.32
C ILE A 40 -0.48 2.39 8.40
N CYS A 41 -0.94 1.28 7.82
CA CYS A 41 -0.16 0.48 6.89
C CYS A 41 0.20 1.29 5.64
N GLN A 42 1.49 1.50 5.41
CA GLN A 42 2.00 2.32 4.33
C GLN A 42 1.90 1.63 2.94
N ILE A 43 1.53 0.34 2.89
CA ILE A 43 1.28 -0.41 1.65
C ILE A 43 -0.18 -0.30 1.20
N CYS A 44 -1.12 -0.67 2.07
CA CYS A 44 -2.54 -0.68 1.70
C CYS A 44 -3.29 0.61 2.04
N GLN A 45 -2.76 1.42 2.98
CA GLN A 45 -3.38 2.64 3.50
C GLN A 45 -4.82 2.45 3.99
N LYS A 46 -5.16 1.22 4.41
CA LYS A 46 -6.48 0.84 4.93
C LYS A 46 -6.42 0.45 6.40
N THR A 47 -5.42 -0.34 6.77
CA THR A 47 -5.26 -0.86 8.12
C THR A 47 -4.61 0.19 9.01
N LYS A 48 -5.35 0.70 10.00
CA LYS A 48 -4.79 1.50 11.09
C LYS A 48 -4.13 0.59 12.14
N PHE A 49 -3.10 1.08 12.82
CA PHE A 49 -2.39 0.40 13.89
C PHE A 49 -2.81 0.97 15.25
N ALA A 50 -2.86 0.12 16.27
CA ALA A 50 -2.77 0.57 17.66
C ALA A 50 -1.29 0.72 18.05
N ASP A 51 -1.01 1.37 19.18
CA ASP A 51 0.35 1.68 19.63
C ASP A 51 1.27 0.45 19.59
N GLY A 52 2.40 0.57 18.89
CA GLY A 52 3.40 -0.49 18.77
C GLY A 52 3.07 -1.64 17.82
N ILE A 53 1.89 -1.67 17.18
CA ILE A 53 1.50 -2.75 16.25
C ILE A 53 1.99 -2.46 14.82
N GLY A 54 2.26 -3.53 14.05
CA GLY A 54 2.68 -3.46 12.64
C GLY A 54 4.08 -4.01 12.40
N HIS A 55 4.37 -4.38 11.16
CA HIS A 55 5.68 -4.89 10.75
C HIS A 55 6.51 -3.75 10.17
N LYS A 56 7.57 -3.34 10.88
CA LYS A 56 8.55 -2.39 10.35
C LYS A 56 9.63 -3.14 9.57
N CYS A 57 9.80 -2.82 8.30
CA CYS A 57 10.86 -3.38 7.48
C CYS A 57 12.21 -2.86 7.97
N PHE A 58 13.18 -3.74 8.18
CA PHE A 58 14.52 -3.34 8.63
C PHE A 58 15.24 -2.47 7.59
N TYR A 59 15.08 -2.80 6.30
CA TYR A 59 15.82 -2.14 5.23
C TYR A 59 15.27 -0.77 4.87
N CYS A 60 13.95 -0.68 4.62
CA CYS A 60 13.32 0.55 4.13
C CYS A 60 12.49 1.29 5.20
N GLN A 61 12.45 0.79 6.43
CA GLN A 61 11.67 1.35 7.55
C GLN A 61 10.15 1.45 7.33
N LEU A 62 9.64 0.96 6.20
CA LEU A 62 8.23 0.92 5.86
C LEU A 62 7.45 0.11 6.91
N ARG A 63 6.32 0.64 7.39
CA ARG A 63 5.42 -0.05 8.31
C ARG A 63 4.23 -0.67 7.57
N SER A 64 4.06 -2.00 7.69
CA SER A 64 3.00 -2.76 7.01
C SER A 64 2.11 -3.56 7.96
N CYS A 65 0.86 -3.80 7.58
CA CYS A 65 0.00 -4.74 8.30
C CYS A 65 0.34 -6.19 7.97
N ALA A 66 -0.13 -7.14 8.77
CA ALA A 66 0.13 -8.57 8.62
C ALA A 66 -0.27 -9.16 7.25
N ARG A 67 -1.14 -8.48 6.49
CA ARG A 67 -1.54 -8.88 5.13
C ARG A 67 -0.64 -8.33 4.03
N CYS A 68 0.06 -7.23 4.30
CA CYS A 68 0.88 -6.54 3.30
C CYS A 68 2.37 -6.85 3.46
N GLY A 69 2.77 -7.34 4.62
CA GLY A 69 4.14 -7.77 4.90
C GLY A 69 4.21 -8.47 6.25
N GLY A 70 5.34 -9.09 6.53
CA GLY A 70 5.57 -9.85 7.75
C GLY A 70 6.79 -10.75 7.59
N ARG A 71 7.38 -11.18 8.70
CA ARG A 71 8.47 -12.15 8.67
C ARG A 71 7.90 -13.53 8.38
N THR A 72 8.26 -14.12 7.24
CA THR A 72 8.15 -15.57 7.08
C THR A 72 9.16 -16.21 8.03
N ALA A 73 8.71 -17.13 8.88
CA ALA A 73 9.63 -17.87 9.74
C ALA A 73 10.56 -18.69 8.84
N SER A 74 11.79 -18.23 8.63
CA SER A 74 12.86 -19.09 8.16
C SER A 74 13.06 -20.17 9.22
N ARG A 75 13.10 -21.44 8.82
CA ARG A 75 13.24 -22.62 9.70
C ARG A 75 14.51 -22.59 10.58
N ASN A 76 15.40 -21.63 10.39
CA ASN A 76 16.56 -21.43 11.24
C ASN A 76 16.23 -20.41 12.34
N LYS A 77 15.99 -20.97 13.54
CA LYS A 77 15.71 -20.31 14.82
C LYS A 77 16.35 -18.92 14.96
N VAL A 78 15.53 -17.91 15.25
CA VAL A 78 15.95 -16.79 16.09
C VAL A 78 14.84 -16.52 17.10
N SER A 79 15.25 -16.64 18.36
CA SER A 79 14.52 -16.46 19.62
C SER A 79 13.63 -15.21 19.65
N GLN A 80 12.38 -15.42 20.09
CA GLN A 80 11.51 -14.37 20.60
C GLN A 80 11.93 -14.06 22.05
N ILE A 81 12.25 -12.80 22.31
CA ILE A 81 12.13 -12.13 23.61
C ILE A 81 11.37 -10.84 23.34
#